data_AF-A0A9Q3FNJ1-F1
#
_entry.id   AF-A0A9Q3FNJ1-F1
#
_cell.length_a   1.000
_cell.length_b   1.000
_cell.length_c   1.000
_cell.angle_alpha   90.00
_cell.angle_beta   90.00
_cell.angle_gamma   90.00
#
_symmetry.space_group_name_H-M   'P 1'
#
loop_
_entity.id
_entity.type
_entity.pdbx_description
1 polymer ?
#
loop_
_entity_poly.entity_id
_entity_poly.type
_entity_poly.pdbx_seq_one_letter_code
_entity_poly.pdbx_strand_id
1 'polypeptide(L)'
;MEYLSISNINDKLGILKDHVLEISKNTNQFATHLAKIDSEREKLKDEIIVNVEQIQKNYEPHLPSHPTPLTEEKSSVKGSLTPFLGENIISAKDIPKLEEWPTFSGEGEYNHIEFIRTIDMLQENIHIPDEIIVGKLYSLFTRNAKKWYYKMRQDHGKHDWSWWKSEMITKWVNNYWSFEMENAFEGAIFNSEKDKPLTWFFKQKDRLSALHADMSDTMINMKM
;
A
#
# COMPACT_ATOMS: atom_id res chain seq x y z
N MET A 1 24.34 -57.51 9.86
CA MET A 1 23.84 -56.23 10.39
C MET A 1 23.38 -55.24 9.30
N GLU A 2 23.13 -55.68 8.05
CA GLU A 2 22.76 -54.75 6.94
C GLU A 2 21.25 -54.59 6.71
N TYR A 3 20.42 -55.58 7.09
CA TYR A 3 18.97 -55.56 6.82
C TYR A 3 18.20 -54.45 7.58
N LEU A 4 18.68 -54.05 8.77
CA LEU A 4 18.04 -52.99 9.57
C LEU A 4 18.20 -51.59 8.95
N SER A 5 19.24 -51.38 8.14
CA SER A 5 19.51 -50.07 7.52
C SER A 5 18.62 -49.84 6.29
N ILE A 6 18.39 -50.89 5.49
CA ILE A 6 17.55 -50.82 4.28
C ILE A 6 16.07 -50.63 4.64
N SER A 7 15.58 -51.28 5.70
CA SER A 7 14.20 -51.09 6.17
C SER A 7 13.92 -49.63 6.54
N ASN A 8 14.82 -49.01 7.30
CA ASN A 8 14.70 -47.61 7.73
C ASN A 8 14.71 -46.63 6.54
N ILE A 9 15.46 -46.94 5.48
CA ILE A 9 15.47 -46.13 4.25
C ILE A 9 14.14 -46.25 3.51
N ASN A 10 13.59 -47.46 3.39
CA ASN A 10 12.30 -47.69 2.74
C ASN A 10 11.14 -47.03 3.50
N ASP A 11 11.17 -47.04 4.82
CA ASP A 11 10.17 -46.37 5.66
C ASP A 11 10.20 -44.84 5.44
N LYS A 12 11.40 -44.24 5.43
CA LYS A 12 11.57 -42.80 5.12
C LYS A 12 11.12 -42.45 3.69
N LEU A 13 11.36 -43.34 2.73
CA LEU A 13 10.91 -43.16 1.36
C LEU A 13 9.38 -43.24 1.24
N GLY A 14 8.73 -44.07 2.06
CA GLY A 14 7.27 -44.12 2.18
C GLY A 14 6.70 -42.80 2.66
N ILE A 15 7.21 -42.29 3.79
CA ILE A 15 6.79 -40.99 4.35
C ILE A 15 6.98 -39.84 3.35
N LEU A 16 8.12 -39.84 2.63
CA LEU A 16 8.38 -38.82 1.62
C LEU A 16 7.35 -38.86 0.46
N LYS A 17 6.94 -40.05 0.02
CA LYS A 17 5.90 -40.19 -1.02
C LYS A 17 4.55 -39.67 -0.54
N ASP A 18 4.19 -39.93 0.71
CA ASP A 18 2.94 -39.46 1.29
C ASP A 18 2.91 -37.93 1.38
N HIS A 19 4.01 -37.31 1.82
CA HIS A 19 4.14 -35.84 1.81
C HIS A 19 4.05 -35.24 0.41
N VAL A 20 4.68 -35.87 -0.59
CA VAL A 20 4.59 -35.41 -1.99
C VAL A 20 3.15 -35.50 -2.51
N LEU A 21 2.42 -36.56 -2.15
CA LEU A 21 1.02 -36.72 -2.51
C LEU A 21 0.14 -35.64 -1.86
N GLU A 22 0.39 -35.33 -0.58
CA GLU A 22 -0.34 -34.29 0.14
C GLU A 22 -0.06 -32.89 -0.43
N ILE A 23 1.20 -32.58 -0.76
CA ILE A 23 1.57 -31.33 -1.44
C ILE A 23 0.82 -31.23 -2.77
N SER A 24 0.82 -32.30 -3.59
CA SER A 24 0.12 -32.31 -4.87
C SER A 24 -1.38 -32.06 -4.71
N LYS A 25 -2.01 -32.65 -3.69
CA LYS A 25 -3.42 -32.43 -3.38
C LYS A 25 -3.69 -30.96 -3.02
N ASN A 26 -2.86 -30.39 -2.16
CA ASN A 26 -3.01 -28.99 -1.74
C ASN A 26 -2.81 -28.03 -2.92
N THR A 27 -1.81 -28.26 -3.77
CA THR A 27 -1.58 -27.47 -5.00
C THR A 27 -2.83 -27.45 -5.90
N ASN A 28 -3.48 -28.60 -6.09
CA ASN A 28 -4.71 -28.68 -6.89
C ASN A 28 -5.89 -27.94 -6.23
N GLN A 29 -6.00 -27.99 -4.90
CA GLN A 29 -7.00 -27.21 -4.17
C GLN A 29 -6.77 -25.70 -4.32
N PHE A 30 -5.53 -25.23 -4.21
CA PHE A 30 -5.18 -23.83 -4.44
C PHE A 30 -5.49 -23.39 -5.87
N ALA A 31 -5.15 -24.20 -6.87
CA ALA A 31 -5.48 -23.90 -8.27
C ALA A 31 -7.00 -23.76 -8.49
N THR A 32 -7.80 -24.59 -7.82
CA THR A 32 -9.26 -24.53 -7.88
C THR A 32 -9.79 -23.25 -7.22
N HIS A 33 -9.24 -22.86 -6.07
CA HIS A 33 -9.64 -21.63 -5.38
C HIS A 33 -9.26 -20.38 -6.19
N LEU A 34 -8.09 -20.37 -6.82
CA LEU A 34 -7.66 -19.28 -7.72
C LEU A 34 -8.62 -19.12 -8.90
N ALA A 35 -8.99 -20.22 -9.57
CA ALA A 35 -9.95 -20.18 -10.67
C ALA A 35 -11.32 -19.64 -10.23
N LYS A 36 -11.75 -19.95 -9.00
CA LYS A 36 -12.98 -19.42 -8.43
C LYS A 36 -12.90 -17.91 -8.19
N ILE A 37 -11.80 -17.43 -7.61
CA ILE A 37 -11.55 -16.00 -7.37
C ILE A 37 -11.53 -15.23 -8.69
N ASP A 38 -10.87 -15.75 -9.72
CA ASP A 38 -10.85 -15.12 -11.04
C ASP A 38 -12.25 -15.05 -11.65
N SER A 39 -13.07 -16.10 -11.50
CA SER A 39 -14.45 -16.07 -11.97
C SER A 39 -15.32 -15.06 -11.21
N GLU A 40 -15.15 -14.92 -9.89
CA GLU A 40 -15.85 -13.92 -9.09
C GLU A 40 -15.42 -12.49 -9.46
N ARG A 41 -14.12 -12.28 -9.70
CA ARG A 41 -13.58 -11.01 -10.16
C ARG A 41 -14.16 -10.58 -11.51
N GLU A 42 -14.27 -11.48 -12.47
CA GLU A 42 -14.87 -11.14 -13.78
C GLU A 42 -16.36 -10.80 -13.66
N LYS A 43 -17.12 -11.53 -12.83
CA LYS A 43 -18.53 -11.18 -12.56
C LYS A 43 -18.69 -9.79 -11.95
N LEU A 44 -17.83 -9.44 -10.99
CA LEU A 44 -17.85 -8.12 -10.36
C LEU A 44 -17.49 -7.01 -11.35
N LYS A 45 -16.54 -7.25 -12.28
CA LYS A 45 -16.22 -6.29 -13.34
C LYS A 45 -17.43 -6.05 -14.25
N ASP A 46 -18.09 -7.13 -14.68
CA ASP A 46 -19.28 -7.01 -15.54
C ASP A 46 -20.40 -6.24 -14.82
N GLU A 47 -20.61 -6.50 -13.54
CA GLU A 47 -21.60 -5.77 -12.72
C GLU A 47 -21.26 -4.28 -12.60
N ILE A 48 -19.99 -3.93 -12.37
CA ILE A 48 -19.55 -2.54 -12.32
C ILE A 48 -19.77 -1.84 -13.67
N ILE A 49 -19.45 -2.50 -14.79
CA ILE A 49 -19.66 -1.94 -16.14
C ILE A 49 -21.15 -1.64 -16.34
N VAL A 50 -22.04 -2.60 -16.05
CA VAL A 50 -23.50 -2.41 -16.17
C VAL A 50 -23.98 -1.25 -15.30
N ASN A 51 -23.50 -1.14 -14.07
CA ASN A 51 -23.89 -0.07 -13.16
C ASN A 51 -23.41 1.31 -13.65
N VAL A 52 -22.18 1.40 -14.18
CA VAL A 52 -21.63 2.63 -14.75
C VAL A 52 -22.43 3.06 -15.99
N GLU A 53 -22.78 2.13 -16.87
CA GLU A 53 -23.60 2.41 -18.06
C GLU A 53 -25.01 2.90 -17.69
N GLN A 54 -25.63 2.33 -16.65
CA GLN A 54 -26.92 2.79 -16.14
C GLN A 54 -26.86 4.20 -15.55
N ILE A 55 -25.79 4.51 -14.81
CA ILE A 55 -25.55 5.86 -14.28
C ILE A 55 -25.41 6.85 -15.44
N GLN A 56 -24.61 6.53 -16.46
CA GLN A 56 -24.43 7.40 -17.63
C GLN A 56 -25.74 7.63 -18.41
N LYS A 57 -26.58 6.59 -18.55
CA LYS A 57 -27.87 6.68 -19.25
C LYS A 57 -28.89 7.55 -18.51
N ASN A 58 -28.79 7.64 -17.18
CA ASN A 58 -29.63 8.51 -16.36
C ASN A 58 -29.15 9.97 -16.31
N TYR A 59 -28.01 10.28 -16.95
CA TYR A 59 -27.36 11.60 -17.00
C TYR A 59 -27.40 12.24 -18.41
N GLU A 60 -28.44 12.01 -19.22
CA GLU A 60 -28.65 12.81 -20.45
C GLU A 60 -29.09 14.25 -20.09
N PRO A 61 -28.33 15.30 -20.46
CA PRO A 61 -28.74 16.68 -20.25
C PRO A 61 -29.75 17.09 -21.33
N HIS A 62 -30.98 17.40 -20.94
CA HIS A 62 -31.93 18.06 -21.84
C HIS A 62 -31.46 19.49 -22.14
N LEU A 63 -30.89 19.72 -23.32
CA LEU A 63 -30.65 21.05 -23.87
C LEU A 63 -31.89 21.50 -24.70
N PRO A 64 -32.55 22.63 -24.36
CA PRO A 64 -33.51 23.24 -25.25
C PRO A 64 -32.79 23.95 -26.40
N SER A 65 -33.08 23.52 -27.62
CA SER A 65 -32.70 24.18 -28.87
C SER A 65 -33.49 25.48 -29.06
N HIS A 66 -32.85 26.64 -29.18
CA HIS A 66 -33.33 27.76 -30.00
C HIS A 66 -32.16 28.71 -30.40
N PRO A 67 -32.28 29.42 -31.53
CA PRO A 67 -31.15 29.84 -32.36
C PRO A 67 -30.60 31.23 -32.00
N THR A 68 -29.31 31.40 -32.31
CA THR A 68 -28.54 32.66 -32.29
C THR A 68 -29.20 33.75 -33.15
N PRO A 69 -29.04 35.03 -32.77
CA PRO A 69 -28.31 35.92 -33.68
C PRO A 69 -27.24 36.77 -33.00
N LEU A 70 -26.21 37.07 -33.80
CA LEU A 70 -25.04 37.91 -33.54
C LEU A 70 -25.38 39.34 -33.12
N THR A 71 -24.69 39.86 -32.11
CA THR A 71 -24.22 41.26 -32.09
C THR A 71 -22.94 41.38 -31.28
N GLU A 72 -21.89 41.94 -31.90
CA GLU A 72 -20.65 42.35 -31.25
C GLU A 72 -20.91 43.57 -30.33
N GLU A 73 -20.32 43.61 -29.14
CA GLU A 73 -19.67 44.82 -28.61
C GLU A 73 -18.79 44.53 -27.38
N LYS A 74 -17.67 45.25 -27.31
CA LYS A 74 -16.53 45.11 -26.39
C LYS A 74 -16.84 45.70 -25.00
N SER A 75 -16.31 45.10 -23.92
CA SER A 75 -15.55 45.80 -22.85
C SER A 75 -15.45 45.00 -21.53
N SER A 76 -14.20 44.71 -21.13
CA SER A 76 -13.63 44.73 -19.77
C SER A 76 -14.47 44.21 -18.58
N VAL A 77 -14.17 42.98 -18.14
CA VAL A 77 -14.75 42.31 -16.95
C VAL A 77 -14.09 42.78 -15.64
N LYS A 78 -14.92 43.30 -14.72
CA LYS A 78 -14.77 43.20 -13.25
C LYS A 78 -16.14 42.84 -12.64
N GLY A 79 -16.16 41.87 -11.72
CA GLY A 79 -17.32 41.51 -10.87
C GLY A 79 -17.43 39.98 -10.74
N SER A 80 -17.02 39.36 -9.62
CA SER A 80 -17.79 39.17 -8.37
C SER A 80 -18.93 38.13 -8.50
N LEU A 81 -18.59 36.86 -8.17
CA LEU A 81 -19.27 35.89 -7.27
C LEU A 81 -20.80 36.05 -7.08
N THR A 82 -21.70 35.07 -7.28
CA THR A 82 -21.78 33.64 -6.83
C THR A 82 -22.97 32.91 -7.56
N PRO A 83 -23.52 31.74 -7.12
CA PRO A 83 -22.99 30.36 -7.22
C PRO A 83 -24.04 29.32 -7.75
N PHE A 84 -23.63 28.14 -8.25
CA PHE A 84 -24.36 26.88 -7.95
C PHE A 84 -23.50 25.64 -8.20
N LEU A 85 -23.62 24.71 -7.26
CA LEU A 85 -22.83 23.52 -7.00
C LEU A 85 -23.11 22.36 -7.96
N GLY A 86 -22.12 21.48 -8.14
CA GLY A 86 -22.32 20.18 -8.75
C GLY A 86 -21.13 19.21 -8.72
N GLU A 87 -19.99 19.55 -8.12
CA GLU A 87 -18.90 18.60 -7.87
C GLU A 87 -18.33 18.87 -6.49
N ASN A 88 -18.20 17.81 -5.68
CA ASN A 88 -17.47 17.82 -4.40
C ASN A 88 -15.97 18.02 -4.67
N ILE A 89 -15.60 19.22 -5.09
CA ILE A 89 -14.22 19.68 -5.07
C ILE A 89 -13.92 19.93 -3.59
N ILE A 90 -13.11 19.05 -3.00
CA ILE A 90 -12.47 19.27 -1.70
C ILE A 90 -11.89 20.68 -1.75
N SER A 91 -12.42 21.57 -0.91
CA SER A 91 -11.93 22.94 -0.85
C SER A 91 -10.45 22.88 -0.51
N ALA A 92 -9.61 23.68 -1.16
CA ALA A 92 -8.17 23.73 -0.85
C ALA A 92 -7.85 24.02 0.64
N LYS A 93 -8.87 24.36 1.45
CA LYS A 93 -8.85 24.52 2.91
C LYS A 93 -8.93 23.21 3.70
N ASP A 94 -9.47 22.13 3.12
CA ASP A 94 -9.65 20.82 3.78
C ASP A 94 -8.47 19.87 3.49
N ILE A 95 -7.53 20.29 2.64
CA ILE A 95 -6.26 19.60 2.43
C ILE A 95 -5.36 19.95 3.63
N PRO A 96 -4.85 18.97 4.39
CA PRO A 96 -3.91 19.21 5.47
C PRO A 96 -2.78 20.12 4.99
N LYS A 97 -2.50 21.19 5.74
CA LYS A 97 -1.40 22.10 5.45
C LYS A 97 -0.10 21.30 5.39
N LEU A 98 0.87 21.74 4.59
CA LEU A 98 2.11 21.00 4.33
C LEU A 98 2.86 20.57 5.61
N GLU A 99 2.62 21.25 6.75
CA GLU A 99 3.18 20.92 8.07
C GLU A 99 2.60 19.67 8.74
N GLU A 100 1.47 19.12 8.26
CA GLU A 100 0.85 17.89 8.80
C GLU A 100 1.20 16.63 7.98
N TRP A 101 1.95 16.78 6.88
CA TRP A 101 2.36 15.66 6.04
C TRP A 101 3.67 15.04 6.55
N PRO A 102 3.80 13.70 6.51
CA PRO A 102 5.04 13.04 6.95
C PRO A 102 6.19 13.38 5.99
N THR A 103 7.42 13.38 6.51
CA THR A 103 8.63 13.49 5.67
C THR A 103 9.33 12.13 5.58
N PHE A 104 9.97 11.86 4.45
CA PHE A 104 10.65 10.59 4.22
C PHE A 104 12.05 10.82 3.67
N SER A 105 13.05 10.36 4.42
CA SER A 105 14.47 10.46 4.04
C SER A 105 14.97 9.17 3.36
N GLY A 106 14.26 8.06 3.58
CA GLY A 106 14.74 6.73 3.23
C GLY A 106 15.87 6.23 4.14
N GLU A 107 16.02 6.84 5.33
CA GLU A 107 17.01 6.51 6.35
C GLU A 107 16.28 6.26 7.70
N GLY A 108 16.65 5.19 8.42
CA GLY A 108 16.07 4.82 9.72
C GLY A 108 15.31 3.48 9.70
N GLU A 109 15.19 2.82 10.87
CA GLU A 109 14.60 1.46 11.00
C GLU A 109 13.17 1.39 10.44
N TYR A 110 12.32 2.39 10.70
CA TYR A 110 10.88 2.34 10.35
C TYR A 110 10.38 3.49 9.46
N ASN A 111 11.30 4.32 8.96
CA ASN A 111 10.91 5.57 8.30
C ASN A 111 9.99 5.35 7.08
N HIS A 112 10.15 4.24 6.35
CA HIS A 112 9.32 3.90 5.20
C HIS A 112 7.94 3.36 5.60
N ILE A 113 7.85 2.52 6.65
CA ILE A 113 6.59 1.98 7.17
C ILE A 113 5.71 3.10 7.72
N GLU A 114 6.27 3.95 8.59
CA GLU A 114 5.53 5.06 9.19
C GLU A 114 5.06 6.07 8.14
N PHE A 115 5.91 6.36 7.15
CA PHE A 115 5.53 7.24 6.05
C PHE A 115 4.35 6.69 5.25
N ILE A 116 4.45 5.43 4.78
CA ILE A 116 3.38 4.79 4.00
C ILE A 116 2.09 4.73 4.80
N ARG A 117 2.15 4.28 6.06
CA ARG A 117 0.97 4.16 6.93
C ARG A 117 0.29 5.50 7.17
N THR A 118 1.07 6.56 7.36
CA THR A 118 0.52 7.91 7.56
C THR A 118 -0.17 8.42 6.30
N ILE A 119 0.41 8.20 5.11
CA ILE A 119 -0.23 8.58 3.85
C ILE A 119 -1.52 7.78 3.61
N ASP A 120 -1.51 6.47 3.88
CA ASP A 120 -2.70 5.62 3.74
C ASP A 120 -3.83 6.07 4.67
N MET A 121 -3.49 6.42 5.91
CA MET A 121 -4.45 6.96 6.88
C MET A 121 -5.05 8.30 6.40
N LEU A 122 -4.24 9.18 5.81
CA LEU A 122 -4.71 10.44 5.25
C LEU A 122 -5.63 10.21 4.04
N GLN A 123 -5.30 9.24 3.19
CA GLN A 123 -6.12 8.83 2.06
C GLN A 123 -7.47 8.30 2.52
N GLU A 124 -7.50 7.42 3.51
CA GLU A 124 -8.73 6.81 4.05
C GLU A 124 -9.60 7.84 4.80
N ASN A 125 -9.02 8.61 5.71
CA ASN A 125 -9.78 9.50 6.58
C ASN A 125 -10.32 10.74 5.85
N ILE A 126 -9.56 11.28 4.90
CA ILE A 126 -9.86 12.58 4.25
C ILE A 126 -10.19 12.40 2.76
N HIS A 127 -10.17 11.16 2.24
CA HIS A 127 -10.48 10.84 0.84
C HIS A 127 -9.61 11.64 -0.14
N ILE A 128 -8.31 11.75 0.17
CA ILE A 128 -7.37 12.52 -0.64
C ILE A 128 -7.13 11.78 -1.98
N PRO A 129 -7.33 12.44 -3.14
CA PRO A 129 -7.05 11.83 -4.44
C PRO A 129 -5.55 11.54 -4.64
N ASP A 130 -5.25 10.49 -5.40
CA ASP A 130 -3.89 10.06 -5.71
C ASP A 130 -3.08 11.17 -6.39
N GLU A 131 -3.70 12.03 -7.21
CA GLU A 131 -3.02 13.14 -7.86
C GLU A 131 -2.43 14.13 -6.86
N ILE A 132 -3.11 14.34 -5.73
CA ILE A 132 -2.65 15.24 -4.66
C ILE A 132 -1.49 14.59 -3.91
N ILE A 133 -1.60 13.30 -3.58
CA ILE A 133 -0.55 12.53 -2.89
C ILE A 133 0.72 12.54 -3.73
N VAL A 134 0.61 12.09 -4.99
CA VAL A 134 1.73 12.00 -5.94
C VAL A 134 2.30 13.38 -6.27
N GLY A 135 1.45 14.40 -6.33
CA GLY A 135 1.87 15.81 -6.48
C GLY A 135 2.75 16.28 -5.32
N LYS A 136 2.49 15.83 -4.09
CA LYS A 136 3.26 16.20 -2.91
C LYS A 136 4.51 15.35 -2.67
N LEU A 137 4.60 14.12 -3.18
CA LEU A 137 5.72 13.20 -2.91
C LEU A 137 7.11 13.85 -3.06
N TYR A 138 7.32 14.67 -4.09
CA TYR A 138 8.60 15.36 -4.31
C TYR A 138 9.02 16.27 -3.12
N SER A 139 8.06 16.90 -2.46
CA SER A 139 8.29 17.77 -1.31
C SER A 139 8.44 17.00 0.00
N LEU A 140 7.75 15.85 0.12
CA LEU A 140 7.81 15.00 1.30
C LEU A 140 9.12 14.20 1.37
N PHE A 141 9.71 13.92 0.21
CA PHE A 141 10.99 13.23 0.13
C PHE A 141 12.16 14.16 0.39
N THR A 142 13.10 13.68 1.20
CA THR A 142 14.34 14.36 1.57
C THR A 142 15.55 13.47 1.28
N ARG A 143 16.75 14.06 1.30
CA ARG A 143 18.04 13.35 1.17
C ARG A 143 18.07 12.31 0.04
N ASN A 144 18.31 11.04 0.37
CA ASN A 144 18.48 9.94 -0.56
C ASN A 144 17.16 9.56 -1.24
N ALA A 145 16.05 9.53 -0.49
CA ALA A 145 14.73 9.27 -1.04
C ALA A 145 14.33 10.27 -2.13
N LYS A 146 14.67 11.55 -1.95
CA LYS A 146 14.37 12.59 -2.95
C LYS A 146 15.11 12.34 -4.28
N LYS A 147 16.38 11.96 -4.21
CA LYS A 147 17.19 11.62 -5.40
C LYS A 147 16.65 10.38 -6.11
N TRP A 148 16.31 9.35 -5.35
CA TRP A 148 15.69 8.13 -5.88
C TRP A 148 14.37 8.43 -6.60
N TYR A 149 13.47 9.18 -5.97
CA TYR A 149 12.18 9.53 -6.55
C TYR A 149 12.33 10.32 -7.85
N TYR A 150 13.25 11.28 -7.88
CA TYR A 150 13.51 12.06 -9.08
C TYR A 150 13.94 11.16 -10.26
N LYS A 151 14.84 10.21 -10.00
CA LYS A 151 15.27 9.23 -11.02
C LYS A 151 14.11 8.32 -11.46
N MET A 152 13.41 7.70 -10.51
CA MET A 152 12.28 6.82 -10.81
C MET A 152 11.19 7.52 -11.63
N ARG A 153 10.90 8.79 -11.33
CA ARG A 153 9.90 9.57 -12.06
C ARG A 153 10.35 9.91 -13.49
N GLN A 154 11.64 10.03 -13.74
CA GLN A 154 12.17 10.19 -15.10
C GLN A 154 12.07 8.88 -15.90
N ASP A 155 12.39 7.76 -15.26
CA ASP A 155 12.46 6.46 -15.92
C ASP A 155 11.05 5.86 -16.19
N HIS A 156 10.10 6.03 -15.26
CA HIS A 156 8.78 5.39 -15.30
C HIS A 156 7.61 6.36 -15.52
N GLY A 157 7.82 7.68 -15.36
CA GLY A 157 6.79 8.68 -15.62
C GLY A 157 5.78 8.87 -14.47
N LYS A 158 4.50 9.04 -14.81
CA LYS A 158 3.41 9.32 -13.85
C LYS A 158 2.70 8.01 -13.49
N HIS A 159 2.57 7.78 -12.19
CA HIS A 159 1.88 6.62 -11.62
C HIS A 159 1.08 7.03 -10.38
N ASP A 160 0.14 6.18 -10.01
CA ASP A 160 -0.73 6.32 -8.84
C ASP A 160 0.02 6.03 -7.51
N TRP A 161 -0.64 6.29 -6.38
CA TRP A 161 -0.02 6.09 -5.06
C TRP A 161 0.29 4.61 -4.78
N SER A 162 -0.57 3.71 -5.26
CA SER A 162 -0.40 2.26 -5.06
C SER A 162 0.89 1.74 -5.71
N TRP A 163 1.22 2.22 -6.90
CA TRP A 163 2.47 1.91 -7.57
C TRP A 163 3.68 2.46 -6.81
N TRP A 164 3.63 3.75 -6.42
CA TRP A 164 4.72 4.36 -5.65
C TRP A 164 4.97 3.65 -4.33
N LYS A 165 3.91 3.23 -3.64
CA LYS A 165 3.99 2.41 -2.42
C LYS A 165 4.72 1.09 -2.67
N SER A 166 4.38 0.40 -3.75
CA SER A 166 5.02 -0.87 -4.13
C SER A 166 6.51 -0.71 -4.43
N GLU A 167 6.88 0.36 -5.13
CA GLU A 167 8.29 0.69 -5.40
C GLU A 167 9.06 1.08 -4.14
N MET A 168 8.41 1.81 -3.22
CA MET A 168 9.01 2.13 -1.92
C MET A 168 9.27 0.86 -1.10
N ILE A 169 8.29 -0.04 -1.02
CA ILE A 169 8.44 -1.33 -0.36
C ILE A 169 9.58 -2.12 -1.02
N THR A 170 9.59 -2.23 -2.35
CA THR A 170 10.65 -2.94 -3.07
C THR A 170 12.05 -2.35 -2.80
N LYS A 171 12.16 -1.02 -2.72
CA LYS A 171 13.44 -0.35 -2.54
C LYS A 171 13.97 -0.44 -1.10
N TRP A 172 13.11 -0.27 -0.11
CA TRP A 172 13.49 -0.11 1.31
C TRP A 172 13.11 -1.28 2.21
N VAL A 173 12.08 -2.05 1.88
CA VAL A 173 11.72 -3.34 2.50
C VAL A 173 12.33 -4.46 1.66
N ASN A 174 13.65 -4.49 1.58
CA ASN A 174 14.38 -5.55 0.90
C ASN A 174 14.97 -6.55 1.91
N ASN A 175 15.42 -7.71 1.43
CA ASN A 175 15.98 -8.77 2.28
C ASN A 175 17.12 -8.29 3.19
N TYR A 176 17.91 -7.30 2.74
CA TYR A 176 18.97 -6.74 3.57
C TYR A 176 18.39 -5.96 4.76
N TRP A 177 17.36 -5.15 4.57
CA TRP A 177 16.69 -4.47 5.67
C TRP A 177 16.05 -5.46 6.65
N SER A 178 15.39 -6.52 6.15
CA SER A 178 14.82 -7.57 7.01
C SER A 178 15.90 -8.25 7.85
N PHE A 179 17.02 -8.61 7.24
CA PHE A 179 18.17 -9.18 7.94
C PHE A 179 18.76 -8.23 9.00
N GLU A 180 18.88 -6.94 8.69
CA GLU A 180 19.34 -5.93 9.65
C GLU A 180 18.36 -5.79 10.83
N MET A 181 17.05 -5.87 10.58
CA MET A 181 16.03 -5.81 11.64
C MET A 181 16.06 -7.07 12.52
N GLU A 182 16.25 -8.25 11.93
CA GLU A 182 16.43 -9.52 12.66
C GLU A 182 17.66 -9.45 13.55
N ASN A 183 18.82 -9.07 13.00
CA ASN A 183 20.04 -8.90 13.78
C ASN A 183 19.89 -7.86 14.89
N ALA A 184 19.22 -6.75 14.60
CA ALA A 184 18.98 -5.70 15.59
C ALA A 184 18.05 -6.18 16.71
N PHE A 185 17.09 -7.06 16.42
CA PHE A 185 16.23 -7.71 17.40
C PHE A 185 17.00 -8.74 18.22
N GLU A 186 17.68 -9.70 17.58
CA GLU A 186 18.43 -10.77 18.25
C GLU A 186 19.60 -10.24 19.09
N GLY A 187 20.27 -9.19 18.63
CA GLY A 187 21.39 -8.56 19.32
C GLY A 187 20.98 -7.59 20.43
N ALA A 188 19.70 -7.21 20.51
CA ALA A 188 19.24 -6.29 21.55
C ALA A 188 18.99 -7.04 22.85
N ILE A 189 19.94 -6.95 23.78
CA ILE A 189 19.80 -7.47 25.15
C ILE A 189 19.37 -6.31 26.06
N PHE A 190 18.28 -6.50 26.82
CA PHE A 190 17.82 -5.51 27.79
C PHE A 190 18.88 -5.26 28.87
N ASN A 191 19.25 -3.99 29.08
CA ASN A 191 20.16 -3.58 30.13
C ASN A 191 19.44 -2.68 31.15
N SER A 192 19.27 -3.15 32.38
CA SER A 192 18.56 -2.42 33.44
C SER A 192 19.18 -1.08 33.87
N GLU A 193 20.46 -0.85 33.57
CA GLU A 193 21.17 0.39 33.92
C GLU A 193 21.09 1.44 32.81
N LYS A 194 20.90 1.01 31.55
CA LYS A 194 20.93 1.88 30.37
C LYS A 194 19.56 2.05 29.73
N ASP A 195 18.74 1.02 29.75
CA ASP A 195 17.49 0.96 29.02
C ASP A 195 16.29 1.23 29.92
N LYS A 196 15.35 2.01 29.41
CA LYS A 196 14.02 2.13 30.03
C LYS A 196 13.18 0.92 29.58
N PRO A 197 12.64 0.11 30.51
CA PRO A 197 11.92 -1.12 30.18
C PRO A 197 10.85 -0.95 29.10
N LEU A 198 10.00 0.08 29.23
CA LEU A 198 8.93 0.34 28.26
C LEU A 198 9.47 0.73 26.89
N THR A 199 10.47 1.62 26.82
CA THR A 199 11.05 2.05 25.54
C THR A 199 11.74 0.91 24.82
N TRP A 200 12.46 0.06 25.55
CA TRP A 200 13.09 -1.13 24.98
C TRP A 200 12.04 -2.12 24.48
N PHE A 201 11.02 -2.39 25.28
CA PHE A 201 9.94 -3.31 24.92
C PHE A 201 9.18 -2.85 23.68
N PHE A 202 8.75 -1.58 23.62
CA PHE A 202 8.08 -1.06 22.43
C PHE A 202 8.98 -1.14 21.20
N LYS A 203 10.27 -0.85 21.35
CA LYS A 203 11.22 -0.97 20.24
C LYS A 203 11.34 -2.40 19.71
N GLN A 204 11.39 -3.42 20.59
CA GLN A 204 11.41 -4.82 20.15
C GLN A 204 10.09 -5.24 19.52
N LYS A 205 8.97 -4.79 20.09
CA LYS A 205 7.63 -5.00 19.51
C LYS A 205 7.55 -4.42 18.10
N ASP A 206 8.06 -3.22 17.88
CA ASP A 206 8.06 -2.56 16.57
C ASP A 206 8.89 -3.36 15.55
N ARG A 207 10.05 -3.92 15.95
CA ARG A 207 10.89 -4.77 15.07
C ARG A 207 10.14 -6.01 14.63
N LEU A 208 9.53 -6.71 15.59
CA LEU A 208 8.77 -7.93 15.31
C LEU A 208 7.54 -7.66 14.45
N SER A 209 6.83 -6.57 14.71
CA SER A 209 5.66 -6.16 13.93
C SER A 209 6.03 -5.81 12.49
N ALA A 210 7.20 -5.21 12.30
CA ALA A 210 7.72 -4.82 10.99
C ALA A 210 8.22 -6.03 10.17
N LEU A 211 8.75 -7.07 10.83
CA LEU A 211 9.18 -8.33 10.20
C LEU A 211 8.02 -9.31 9.95
N HIS A 212 7.00 -9.28 10.82
CA HIS A 212 5.91 -10.24 10.82
C HIS A 212 4.57 -9.50 10.95
N ALA A 213 4.11 -8.88 9.87
CA ALA A 213 2.85 -8.14 9.84
C ALA A 213 1.61 -9.01 10.13
N ASP A 214 1.75 -10.34 10.02
CA ASP A 214 0.75 -11.37 10.28
C ASP A 214 0.82 -12.00 11.68
N MET A 215 1.80 -11.62 12.50
CA MET A 215 1.97 -12.18 13.83
C MET A 215 1.03 -11.53 14.85
N SER A 216 0.31 -12.34 15.64
CA SER A 216 -0.56 -11.82 16.70
C SER A 216 0.25 -11.16 17.82
N ASP A 217 -0.35 -10.17 18.49
CA ASP A 217 0.24 -9.50 19.66
C ASP A 217 0.69 -10.49 20.74
N THR A 218 -0.06 -11.59 20.92
CA THR A 218 0.29 -12.67 21.85
C THR A 218 1.58 -13.39 21.47
N MET A 219 1.80 -13.63 20.19
CA MET A 219 2.99 -14.32 19.68
C MET A 219 4.20 -13.39 19.68
N ILE A 220 4.01 -12.10 19.39
CA ILE A 220 5.03 -11.06 19.54
C ILE A 220 5.49 -10.98 21.00
N ASN A 221 4.54 -10.94 21.95
CA ASN A 221 4.85 -10.90 23.38
C ASN A 221 5.55 -12.18 23.89
N MET A 222 5.35 -13.34 23.27
CA MET A 222 6.07 -14.58 23.64
C MET A 222 7.51 -14.62 23.11
N LYS A 223 7.82 -13.86 22.05
CA LYS A 223 9.16 -13.77 21.46
C LYS A 223 10.07 -12.77 22.19
N MET A 224 9.50 -11.85 22.97
CA MET A 224 10.22 -10.85 23.78
C MET A 224 10.49 -11.36 25.19
#